data_AF-A0A4Q7VN78-F1
#
_entry.id   AF-A0A4Q7VN78-F1
#
_cell.length_a   1.000
_cell.length_b   1.000
_cell.length_c   1.000
_cell.angle_alpha   90.00
_cell.angle_beta   90.00
_cell.angle_gamma   90.00
#
_symmetry.space_group_name_H-M   'P 1'
#
loop_
_entity.id
_entity.type
_entity.pdbx_description
1 polymer ?
#
loop_
_entity_poly.entity_id
_entity_poly.type
_entity_poly.pdbx_seq_one_letter_code
_entity_poly.pdbx_strand_id
1 'polypeptide(L)'
;MTEIEFIESIDCNFPYRDESQWRKLIEQGALISPNAAFAVLHEICRPPRGESIDQASLSAMLTFWANSFRHPVVATLLPIAEAMLRKQPVPVARALQAMRSVAPYRDQHCALAVPYLACDDADGEADALRQEVLRSWNVPVSSIDPALVGDPPDTARLLP
;
A
#
# COMPACT_ATOMS: atom_id res chain seq x y z
N MET A 1 -15.85 -8.86 -11.36
CA MET A 1 -14.56 -9.15 -10.73
C MET A 1 -14.56 -8.49 -9.38
N THR A 2 -14.38 -9.27 -8.33
CA THR A 2 -14.22 -8.82 -6.94
C THR A 2 -12.78 -8.35 -6.69
N GLU A 3 -12.52 -7.76 -5.52
CA GLU A 3 -11.16 -7.38 -5.12
C GLU A 3 -10.22 -8.59 -5.10
N ILE A 4 -10.62 -9.68 -4.44
CA ILE A 4 -9.77 -10.87 -4.31
C ILE A 4 -9.48 -11.52 -5.68
N GLU A 5 -10.49 -11.65 -6.54
CA GLU A 5 -10.31 -12.19 -7.90
C GLU A 5 -9.32 -11.34 -8.72
N PHE A 6 -9.34 -10.02 -8.55
CA PHE A 6 -8.40 -9.14 -9.23
C PHE A 6 -6.98 -9.31 -8.70
N ILE A 7 -6.79 -9.29 -7.37
CA ILE A 7 -5.48 -9.45 -6.74
C ILE A 7 -4.86 -10.79 -7.13
N GLU A 8 -5.62 -11.89 -7.06
CA GLU A 8 -5.17 -13.22 -7.47
C GLU A 8 -4.81 -13.28 -8.97
N SER A 9 -5.48 -12.51 -9.83
CA SER A 9 -5.19 -12.52 -11.27
C SER A 9 -3.86 -11.84 -11.64
N ILE A 10 -3.38 -10.92 -10.80
CA ILE A 10 -2.15 -10.15 -11.04
C ILE A 10 -0.96 -10.64 -10.21
N ASP A 11 -1.18 -11.36 -9.10
CA ASP A 11 -0.13 -11.88 -8.23
C ASP A 11 0.87 -12.74 -9.02
N CYS A 12 2.12 -12.28 -9.08
CA CYS A 12 3.20 -12.90 -9.86
C CYS A 12 2.93 -13.04 -11.36
N ASN A 13 1.87 -12.41 -11.88
CA ASN A 13 1.40 -12.50 -13.26
C ASN A 13 1.19 -11.11 -13.90
N PHE A 14 1.77 -10.07 -13.30
CA PHE A 14 1.66 -8.71 -13.80
C PHE A 14 2.37 -8.56 -15.18
N PRO A 15 1.73 -7.95 -16.19
CA PRO A 15 2.23 -7.93 -17.57
C PRO A 15 3.28 -6.82 -17.78
N TYR A 16 4.43 -6.92 -17.13
CA TYR A 16 5.46 -5.87 -17.11
C TYR A 16 5.95 -5.42 -18.51
N ARG A 17 5.86 -6.28 -19.52
CA ARG A 17 6.35 -6.00 -20.88
C ARG A 17 5.28 -5.50 -21.85
N ASP A 18 4.02 -5.47 -21.43
CA ASP A 18 2.90 -5.00 -22.24
C ASP A 18 2.31 -3.74 -21.63
N GLU A 19 2.69 -2.60 -22.19
CA GLU A 19 2.24 -1.28 -21.74
C GLU A 19 0.73 -1.10 -21.78
N SER A 20 0.06 -1.62 -22.79
CA SER A 20 -1.38 -1.52 -22.87
C SER A 20 -2.04 -2.29 -21.75
N GLN A 21 -1.54 -3.50 -21.45
CA GLN A 21 -2.09 -4.34 -20.40
C GLN A 21 -1.80 -3.81 -19.00
N TRP A 22 -0.57 -3.41 -18.68
CA TRP A 22 -0.27 -2.94 -17.32
C TRP A 22 -0.98 -1.62 -17.00
N ARG A 23 -1.17 -0.72 -17.98
CA ARG A 23 -1.96 0.52 -17.79
C ARG A 23 -3.40 0.18 -17.44
N LYS A 24 -4.01 -0.74 -18.20
CA LYS A 24 -5.38 -1.19 -17.95
C LYS A 24 -5.54 -1.80 -16.56
N LEU A 25 -4.59 -2.61 -16.10
CA LEU A 25 -4.63 -3.20 -14.76
C LEU A 25 -4.46 -2.15 -13.66
N ILE A 26 -3.61 -1.14 -13.83
CA ILE A 26 -3.48 -0.02 -12.89
C ILE A 26 -4.83 0.71 -12.73
N GLU A 27 -5.45 1.08 -13.85
CA GLU A 27 -6.74 1.78 -13.85
C GLU A 27 -7.84 0.90 -13.24
N GLN A 28 -7.87 -0.39 -13.62
CA GLN A 28 -8.83 -1.35 -13.09
C GLN A 28 -8.68 -1.53 -11.58
N GLY A 29 -7.46 -1.67 -11.06
CA GLY A 29 -7.21 -1.76 -9.62
C GLY A 29 -7.72 -0.53 -8.88
N ALA A 30 -7.47 0.66 -9.40
CA ALA A 30 -7.96 1.93 -8.84
C ALA A 30 -9.50 2.04 -8.81
N LEU A 31 -10.20 1.42 -9.77
CA LEU A 31 -11.65 1.38 -9.84
C LEU A 31 -12.28 0.33 -8.90
N ILE A 32 -11.58 -0.78 -8.64
CA ILE A 32 -12.09 -1.88 -7.82
C ILE A 32 -12.08 -1.48 -6.34
N SER A 33 -10.93 -1.09 -5.81
CA SER A 33 -10.79 -0.66 -4.41
C SER A 33 -9.41 -0.06 -4.15
N PRO A 34 -9.23 0.65 -3.02
CA PRO A 34 -7.89 1.05 -2.57
C PRO A 34 -6.92 -0.13 -2.42
N ASN A 35 -7.35 -1.25 -1.83
CA ASN A 35 -6.47 -2.40 -1.60
C ASN A 35 -6.05 -3.07 -2.92
N ALA A 36 -6.96 -3.15 -3.91
CA ALA A 36 -6.64 -3.59 -5.27
C ALA A 36 -5.62 -2.66 -5.96
N ALA A 37 -5.78 -1.34 -5.81
CA ALA A 37 -4.78 -0.38 -6.31
C ALA A 37 -3.40 -0.59 -5.66
N PHE A 38 -3.37 -0.85 -4.35
CA PHE A 38 -2.12 -1.16 -3.64
C PHE A 38 -1.55 -2.54 -3.98
N ALA A 39 -2.37 -3.50 -4.40
CA ALA A 39 -1.88 -4.78 -4.93
C ALA A 39 -1.06 -4.57 -6.21
N VAL A 40 -1.50 -3.67 -7.10
CA VAL A 40 -0.72 -3.29 -8.27
C VAL A 40 0.60 -2.61 -7.87
N LEU A 41 0.58 -1.74 -6.86
CA LEU A 41 1.82 -1.15 -6.32
C LEU A 41 2.79 -2.24 -5.82
N HIS A 42 2.28 -3.25 -5.10
CA HIS A 42 3.07 -4.37 -4.62
C HIS A 42 3.77 -5.11 -5.77
N GLU A 43 3.04 -5.43 -6.85
CA GLU A 43 3.62 -6.09 -8.04
C GLU A 43 4.70 -5.24 -8.72
N ILE A 44 4.50 -3.92 -8.82
CA ILE A 44 5.49 -2.98 -9.37
C ILE A 44 6.76 -2.94 -8.49
N CYS A 45 6.60 -2.97 -7.17
CA CYS A 45 7.71 -2.88 -6.22
C CYS A 45 8.52 -4.17 -6.11
N ARG A 46 7.91 -5.32 -6.40
CA ARG A 46 8.53 -6.64 -6.21
C ARG A 46 8.29 -7.57 -7.40
N PRO A 47 8.86 -7.27 -8.58
CA PRO A 47 8.78 -8.20 -9.69
C PRO A 47 9.36 -9.58 -9.35
N PRO A 48 8.86 -10.67 -9.97
CA PRO A 48 9.39 -12.01 -9.77
C PRO A 48 10.90 -12.08 -10.04
N ARG A 49 11.64 -12.87 -9.24
CA ARG A 49 13.12 -12.95 -9.28
C ARG A 49 13.72 -13.32 -10.66
N GLY A 50 12.93 -13.88 -11.58
CA GLY A 50 13.34 -14.25 -12.93
C GLY A 50 13.01 -13.21 -14.01
N GLU A 51 12.24 -12.17 -13.68
CA GLU A 51 11.91 -11.10 -14.62
C GLU A 51 12.97 -10.01 -14.59
N SER A 52 13.58 -9.75 -15.75
CA SER A 52 14.49 -8.62 -15.93
C SER A 52 13.72 -7.47 -16.55
N ILE A 53 13.21 -6.59 -15.71
CA ILE A 53 12.51 -5.36 -16.13
C ILE A 53 13.47 -4.20 -15.94
N ASP A 54 13.58 -3.34 -16.94
CA ASP A 54 14.46 -2.18 -16.85
C ASP A 54 13.88 -1.12 -15.88
N GLN A 55 14.78 -0.33 -15.30
CA GLN A 55 14.43 0.68 -14.32
C GLN A 55 13.49 1.76 -14.88
N ALA A 56 13.59 2.09 -16.16
CA ALA A 56 12.76 3.12 -16.77
C ALA A 56 11.30 2.64 -16.87
N SER A 57 11.08 1.38 -17.26
CA SER A 57 9.77 0.75 -17.30
C SER A 57 9.11 0.71 -15.92
N LEU A 58 9.82 0.27 -14.88
CA LEU A 58 9.28 0.29 -13.50
C LEU A 58 8.93 1.71 -13.04
N SER A 59 9.78 2.68 -13.37
CA SER A 59 9.55 4.09 -13.02
C SER A 59 8.34 4.67 -13.76
N ALA A 60 8.12 4.27 -15.02
CA ALA A 60 6.95 4.66 -15.81
C ALA A 60 5.66 4.06 -15.22
N MET A 61 5.67 2.78 -14.84
CA MET A 61 4.54 2.12 -14.16
C MET A 61 4.21 2.80 -12.84
N LEU A 62 5.21 3.06 -11.99
CA LEU A 62 5.01 3.74 -10.70
C LEU A 62 4.44 5.16 -10.89
N THR A 63 4.97 5.91 -11.86
CA THR A 63 4.48 7.25 -12.20
C THR A 63 3.02 7.20 -12.67
N PHE A 64 2.68 6.24 -13.52
CA PHE A 64 1.30 6.08 -13.99
C PHE A 64 0.36 5.69 -12.84
N TRP A 65 0.76 4.72 -12.02
CA TRP A 65 0.01 4.31 -10.84
C TRP A 65 -0.28 5.48 -9.89
N ALA A 66 0.74 6.29 -9.58
CA ALA A 66 0.59 7.46 -8.70
C ALA A 66 -0.36 8.52 -9.28
N ASN A 67 -0.48 8.59 -10.61
CA ASN A 67 -1.39 9.52 -11.28
C ASN A 67 -2.82 8.99 -11.40
N SER A 68 -3.01 7.68 -11.48
CA SER A 68 -4.30 7.03 -11.67
C SER A 68 -5.08 6.76 -10.37
N PHE A 69 -4.44 6.90 -9.21
CA PHE A 69 -5.04 6.62 -7.92
C PHE A 69 -4.86 7.77 -6.93
N ARG A 70 -5.86 7.99 -6.06
CA ARG A 70 -5.85 9.04 -5.02
C ARG A 70 -6.22 8.43 -3.68
N HIS A 71 -5.27 8.43 -2.76
CA HIS A 71 -5.48 7.98 -1.40
C HIS A 71 -4.48 8.67 -0.46
N PRO A 72 -4.83 9.03 0.79
CA PRO A 72 -3.94 9.78 1.68
C PRO A 72 -2.58 9.11 1.92
N VAL A 73 -2.57 7.77 1.97
CA VAL A 73 -1.36 6.95 2.20
C VAL A 73 -0.38 6.97 1.02
N VAL A 74 -0.82 7.36 -0.19
CA VAL A 74 0.06 7.37 -1.39
C VAL A 74 1.30 8.23 -1.16
N ALA A 75 1.14 9.42 -0.55
CA ALA A 75 2.26 10.31 -0.29
C ALA A 75 3.32 9.69 0.63
N THR A 76 2.90 8.81 1.54
CA THR A 76 3.80 8.10 2.47
C THR A 76 4.47 6.90 1.81
N LEU A 77 3.74 6.16 0.96
CA LEU A 77 4.26 4.93 0.33
C LEU A 77 5.09 5.19 -0.92
N LEU A 78 4.82 6.26 -1.67
CA LEU A 78 5.53 6.54 -2.92
C LEU A 78 7.06 6.61 -2.73
N PRO A 79 7.60 7.31 -1.72
CA PRO A 79 9.04 7.33 -1.47
C PRO A 79 9.64 5.97 -1.05
N ILE A 80 8.84 5.06 -0.50
CA ILE A 80 9.27 3.70 -0.15
C ILE A 80 9.30 2.83 -1.41
N ALA A 81 8.24 2.85 -2.20
CA ALA A 81 8.18 2.18 -3.50
C ALA A 81 9.36 2.59 -4.39
N GLU A 82 9.61 3.89 -4.46
CA GLU A 82 10.76 4.47 -5.15
C GLU A 82 12.12 3.94 -4.70
N ALA A 83 12.31 3.73 -3.39
CA ALA A 83 13.54 3.16 -2.84
C ALA A 83 13.65 1.67 -3.22
N MET A 84 12.55 0.91 -3.14
CA MET A 84 12.51 -0.50 -3.55
C MET A 84 12.88 -0.69 -5.02
N LEU A 85 12.30 0.12 -5.91
CA LEU A 85 12.62 0.10 -7.35
C LEU A 85 14.11 0.35 -7.59
N ARG A 86 14.69 1.33 -6.89
CA ARG A 86 16.12 1.66 -7.00
C ARG A 86 17.04 0.72 -6.21
N LYS A 87 16.49 -0.33 -5.58
CA LYS A 87 17.21 -1.27 -4.70
C LYS A 87 17.99 -0.55 -3.59
N GLN A 88 17.45 0.57 -3.13
CA GLN A 88 18.01 1.34 -2.03
C GLN A 88 17.48 0.79 -0.70
N PRO A 89 18.33 0.72 0.34
CA PRO A 89 17.88 0.25 1.64
C PRO A 89 16.83 1.20 2.22
N VAL A 90 15.74 0.63 2.75
CA VAL A 90 14.74 1.36 3.53
C VAL A 90 15.01 1.11 5.02
N PRO A 91 15.34 2.16 5.80
CA PRO A 91 15.52 2.00 7.24
C PRO A 91 14.25 1.47 7.91
N VAL A 92 14.39 0.54 8.87
CA VAL A 92 13.26 -0.04 9.62
C VAL A 92 12.38 1.06 10.21
N ALA A 93 12.96 2.09 10.83
CA ALA A 93 12.21 3.23 11.38
C ALA A 93 11.29 3.92 10.33
N ARG A 94 11.72 4.01 9.07
CA ARG A 94 10.94 4.59 7.98
C ARG A 94 9.81 3.65 7.55
N ALA A 95 10.07 2.34 7.48
CA ALA A 95 9.04 1.34 7.22
C ALA A 95 7.98 1.34 8.33
N LEU A 96 8.39 1.35 9.61
CA LEU A 96 7.49 1.44 10.76
C LEU A 96 6.60 2.68 10.71
N GLN A 97 7.18 3.85 10.39
CA GLN A 97 6.39 5.08 10.23
C GLN A 97 5.32 4.95 9.15
N ALA A 98 5.67 4.37 8.00
CA ALA A 98 4.72 4.17 6.92
C ALA A 98 3.63 3.14 7.27
N MET A 99 3.98 2.05 7.95
CA MET A 99 3.01 1.08 8.45
C MET A 99 2.02 1.72 9.43
N ARG A 100 2.50 2.59 10.33
CA ARG A 100 1.63 3.37 11.23
C ARG A 100 0.70 4.31 10.46
N SER A 101 1.13 4.88 9.33
CA SER A 101 0.26 5.69 8.46
C SER A 101 -0.79 4.85 7.72
N VAL A 102 -0.52 3.57 7.43
CA VAL A 102 -1.49 2.64 6.83
C VAL A 102 -2.53 2.18 7.86
N ALA A 103 -2.12 1.99 9.11
CA ALA A 103 -2.95 1.37 10.16
C ALA A 103 -4.39 1.90 10.31
N PRO A 104 -4.67 3.21 10.21
CA PRO A 104 -6.04 3.73 10.31
C PRO A 104 -6.97 3.29 9.18
N TYR A 105 -6.42 2.85 8.04
CA TYR A 105 -7.16 2.43 6.86
C TYR A 105 -7.32 0.90 6.91
N ARG A 106 -8.47 0.44 7.41
CA ARG A 106 -8.77 -1.00 7.55
C ARG A 106 -8.71 -1.72 6.20
N ASP A 107 -8.35 -3.00 6.27
CA ASP A 107 -8.31 -3.95 5.16
C ASP A 107 -7.34 -3.57 4.02
N GLN A 108 -6.44 -2.61 4.25
CA GLN A 108 -5.39 -2.22 3.30
C GLN A 108 -4.16 -3.14 3.39
N HIS A 109 -4.39 -4.45 3.25
CA HIS A 109 -3.35 -5.47 3.39
C HIS A 109 -2.18 -5.29 2.41
N CYS A 110 -2.47 -4.98 1.15
CA CYS A 110 -1.45 -4.74 0.13
C CYS A 110 -0.66 -3.45 0.41
N ALA A 111 -1.33 -2.41 0.92
CA ALA A 111 -0.66 -1.17 1.32
C ALA A 111 0.30 -1.39 2.50
N LEU A 112 -0.11 -2.22 3.48
CA LEU A 112 0.69 -2.57 4.65
C LEU A 112 1.89 -3.45 4.28
N ALA A 113 1.73 -4.31 3.27
CA ALA A 113 2.80 -5.20 2.80
C ALA A 113 3.97 -4.44 2.18
N VAL A 114 3.73 -3.34 1.47
CA VAL A 114 4.79 -2.56 0.79
C VAL A 114 5.91 -2.12 1.76
N PRO A 115 5.64 -1.34 2.83
CA PRO A 115 6.69 -0.93 3.76
C PRO A 115 7.26 -2.09 4.56
N TYR A 116 6.44 -3.07 4.94
CA TYR A 116 6.88 -4.27 5.66
C TYR A 116 7.95 -5.05 4.88
N LEU A 117 7.76 -5.20 3.56
CA LEU A 117 8.68 -5.94 2.70
C LEU A 117 9.85 -5.10 2.17
N ALA A 118 9.90 -3.81 2.50
CA ALA A 118 10.91 -2.88 2.01
C ALA A 118 12.17 -2.82 2.89
N CYS A 119 12.06 -3.17 4.17
CA CYS A 119 13.15 -3.08 5.14
C CYS A 119 13.74 -4.44 5.51
N ASP A 120 14.96 -4.41 6.05
CA ASP A 120 15.59 -5.56 6.70
C ASP A 120 15.16 -5.63 8.17
N ASP A 121 14.22 -6.52 8.48
CA ASP A 121 13.59 -6.65 9.80
C ASP A 121 14.33 -7.64 10.71
N ALA A 122 15.65 -7.45 10.86
CA ALA A 122 16.51 -8.37 11.61
C ALA A 122 16.07 -8.54 13.08
N ASP A 123 15.54 -7.48 13.68
CA ASP A 123 15.10 -7.46 15.09
C ASP A 123 13.59 -7.79 15.26
N GLY A 124 12.85 -7.99 14.17
CA GLY A 124 11.42 -8.35 14.18
C GLY A 124 10.45 -7.23 14.54
N GLU A 125 10.89 -5.96 14.53
CA GLU A 125 10.06 -4.80 14.86
C GLU A 125 8.95 -4.57 13.82
N ALA A 126 9.25 -4.75 12.54
CA ALA A 126 8.28 -4.58 11.47
C ALA A 126 7.23 -5.69 11.50
N ASP A 127 7.62 -6.94 11.72
CA ASP A 127 6.65 -8.03 11.91
C ASP A 127 5.76 -7.78 13.13
N ALA A 128 6.34 -7.40 14.28
CA ALA A 128 5.58 -7.10 15.48
C ALA A 128 4.50 -6.02 15.25
N LEU A 129 4.87 -4.91 14.59
CA LEU A 129 3.93 -3.85 14.22
C LEU A 129 2.89 -4.33 13.21
N ARG A 130 3.27 -5.12 12.21
CA ARG A 130 2.32 -5.68 11.24
C ARG A 130 1.25 -6.51 11.94
N GLN A 131 1.66 -7.40 12.85
CA GLN A 131 0.74 -8.24 13.61
C GLN A 131 -0.17 -7.41 14.51
N GLU A 132 0.32 -6.32 15.09
CA GLU A 132 -0.50 -5.37 15.85
C GLU A 132 -1.57 -4.71 14.99
N VAL A 133 -1.20 -4.20 13.81
CA VAL A 133 -2.14 -3.60 12.86
C VAL A 133 -3.20 -4.60 12.43
N LEU A 134 -2.81 -5.81 12.02
CA LEU A 134 -3.75 -6.86 11.61
C LEU A 134 -4.71 -7.26 12.76
N ARG A 135 -4.21 -7.34 14.00
CA ARG A 135 -5.07 -7.59 15.17
C ARG A 135 -6.09 -6.47 15.37
N SER A 136 -5.69 -5.21 15.21
CA SER A 136 -6.60 -4.07 15.35
C SER A 136 -7.72 -4.07 14.30
N TRP A 137 -7.44 -4.56 13.10
CA TRP A 137 -8.44 -4.73 12.04
C TRP A 137 -9.41 -5.90 12.26
N ASN A 138 -9.08 -6.83 13.17
CA ASN A 138 -9.96 -7.94 13.52
C ASN A 138 -10.86 -7.65 14.72
N VAL A 139 -10.74 -6.47 15.35
CA VAL A 139 -11.66 -6.07 16.44
C VAL A 139 -12.96 -5.54 15.82
N PRO A 140 -14.13 -6.11 16.15
CA PRO A 140 -15.42 -5.59 15.71
C PRO A 140 -15.61 -4.16 16.21
N VAL A 141 -16.10 -3.25 15.35
CA VAL A 141 -16.38 -1.86 15.73
C VAL A 141 -17.39 -1.77 16.88
N SER A 142 -18.26 -2.78 17.02
CA SER A 142 -19.22 -2.92 18.14
C SER A 142 -18.57 -3.20 19.51
N SER A 143 -17.26 -3.45 19.55
CA SER A 143 -16.48 -3.68 20.78
C SER A 143 -15.63 -2.47 21.19
N ILE A 144 -15.70 -1.36 20.44
CA ILE A 144 -15.06 -0.09 20.82
C ILE A 144 -16.02 0.64 21.76
N ASP A 145 -15.58 0.87 23.00
CA ASP A 145 -16.31 1.68 23.97
C ASP A 145 -16.53 3.11 23.40
N PRO A 146 -17.78 3.57 23.24
CA PRO A 146 -18.07 4.92 22.79
C PRO A 146 -17.39 6.00 23.63
N ALA A 147 -17.04 5.71 24.90
CA ALA A 147 -16.33 6.63 25.79
C ALA A 147 -14.87 6.91 25.40
N LEU A 148 -14.27 6.13 24.49
CA LEU A 148 -12.89 6.30 24.03
C LEU A 148 -12.78 7.05 22.69
N VAL A 149 -13.90 7.28 22.00
CA VAL A 149 -13.96 8.14 20.83
C VAL A 149 -14.17 9.56 21.33
N GLY A 150 -13.07 10.32 21.48
CA GLY A 150 -13.15 11.74 21.77
C GLY A 150 -14.04 12.44 20.75
N ASP A 151 -14.88 13.37 21.23
CA ASP A 151 -15.80 14.12 20.38
C ASP A 151 -15.07 14.69 19.16
N PRO A 152 -15.66 14.60 17.94
CA PRO A 152 -15.10 15.31 16.80
C PRO A 152 -15.04 16.80 17.13
N PRO A 153 -13.95 17.51 16.79
CA PRO A 153 -13.85 18.94 17.06
C PRO A 153 -15.01 19.66 16.37
N ASP A 154 -15.76 20.43 17.16
CA ASP A 154 -16.91 21.23 16.73
C ASP A 154 -16.48 22.25 15.67
N THR A 155 -16.67 21.91 14.39
CA THR A 155 -16.34 22.79 13.26
C THR A 155 -17.34 23.94 13.10
N ALA A 156 -18.34 24.10 13.98
CA ALA A 156 -19.34 25.16 13.86
C ALA A 156 -18.92 26.52 14.46
N ARG A 157 -17.66 26.69 14.92
CA ARG A 157 -17.21 27.94 15.58
C ARG A 157 -16.01 28.65 14.97
N LEU A 158 -15.75 28.50 13.66
CA LEU A 158 -14.75 29.31 12.96
C LEU A 158 -15.31 29.94 11.69
N LEU A 159 -16.14 30.97 11.86
CA LEU A 159 -16.30 32.06 10.90
C LEU A 159 -16.32 33.38 11.68
N PRO A 160 -15.35 34.29 11.47
CA PRO A 160 -15.57 35.72 11.66
C PRO A 160 -16.36 36.32 10.48
#